data_AF-F4QLS2-F1
#
_entry.id   AF-F4QLS2-F1
#
_cell.length_a   1.000
_cell.length_b   1.000
_cell.length_c   1.000
_cell.angle_alpha   90.00
_cell.angle_beta   90.00
_cell.angle_gamma   90.00
#
_symmetry.space_group_name_H-M   'P 1'
#
loop_
_entity.id
_entity.type
_entity.pdbx_description
1 polymer ?
#
loop_
_entity_poly.entity_id
_entity_poly.type
_entity_poly.pdbx_seq_one_letter_code
_entity_poly.pdbx_strand_id
1 'polypeptide(L)'
;MTMQGTVLQYERETNTGFISGFDGNRYSFARINWTTGNVEPRVGLTVDFEIVDKTATQIIVVKSANANGRTRLAAILFALLLGGIGIHKFYLGRTVWGIVYLLFCWTFIPAIIALIEGILYAAMSEEDFNKKYNS
;
A
#
# COMPACT_ATOMS: atom_id res chain seq x y z
N MET A 1 -10.86 5.88 -25.97
CA MET A 1 -11.20 6.68 -24.77
C MET A 1 -10.46 6.06 -23.60
N THR A 2 -9.77 6.86 -22.80
CA THR A 2 -9.08 6.39 -21.59
C THR A 2 -10.05 6.31 -20.42
N MET A 3 -9.85 5.34 -19.53
CA MET A 3 -10.69 5.10 -18.36
C MET A 3 -9.85 4.54 -17.22
N GLN A 4 -10.20 4.92 -15.99
CA GLN A 4 -9.63 4.33 -14.78
C GLN A 4 -10.50 3.22 -14.22
N GLY A 5 -9.87 2.27 -13.55
CA GLY A 5 -10.54 1.15 -12.91
C GLY A 5 -9.65 0.35 -11.97
N THR A 6 -10.19 -0.71 -11.42
CA THR A 6 -9.52 -1.60 -10.47
C THR A 6 -9.48 -3.03 -11.00
N VAL A 7 -8.31 -3.68 -10.97
CA VAL A 7 -8.18 -5.10 -11.32
C VAL A 7 -8.96 -5.96 -10.32
N LEU A 8 -9.92 -6.73 -10.80
CA LEU A 8 -10.74 -7.65 -9.98
C LEU A 8 -10.13 -9.03 -9.86
N GLN A 9 -9.55 -9.53 -10.94
CA GLN A 9 -9.03 -10.88 -11.03
C GLN A 9 -7.98 -10.96 -12.12
N TYR A 10 -6.99 -11.81 -11.93
CA TYR A 10 -6.03 -12.21 -12.94
C TYR A 10 -5.74 -13.70 -12.78
N GLU A 11 -5.97 -14.47 -13.83
CA GLU A 11 -5.70 -15.90 -13.89
C GLU A 11 -4.37 -16.14 -14.61
N ARG A 12 -3.45 -16.85 -13.94
CA ARG A 12 -2.10 -17.08 -14.49
C ARG A 12 -2.08 -18.15 -15.56
N GLU A 13 -2.97 -19.12 -15.49
CA GLU A 13 -3.05 -20.20 -16.47
C GLU A 13 -3.47 -19.70 -17.85
N THR A 14 -4.49 -18.84 -17.89
CA THR A 14 -5.04 -18.29 -19.14
C THR A 14 -4.42 -16.95 -19.53
N ASN A 15 -3.61 -16.34 -18.66
CA ASN A 15 -3.07 -14.98 -18.83
C ASN A 15 -4.15 -13.92 -19.08
N THR A 16 -5.33 -14.09 -18.49
CA THR A 16 -6.47 -13.17 -18.64
C THR A 16 -6.99 -12.70 -17.29
N GLY A 17 -7.61 -11.53 -17.26
CA GLY A 17 -8.21 -10.98 -16.07
C GLY A 17 -9.39 -10.05 -16.37
N PHE A 18 -9.92 -9.46 -15.30
CA PHE A 18 -11.00 -8.48 -15.37
C PHE A 18 -10.64 -7.21 -14.62
N ILE A 19 -11.02 -6.06 -15.17
CA ILE A 19 -10.95 -4.74 -14.55
C ILE A 19 -12.38 -4.23 -14.36
N SER A 20 -12.68 -3.68 -13.19
CA SER A 20 -13.88 -2.88 -12.94
C SER A 20 -13.57 -1.43 -13.27
N GLY A 21 -14.16 -0.89 -14.33
CA GLY A 21 -14.10 0.53 -14.63
C GLY A 21 -14.82 1.34 -13.55
N PHE A 22 -14.42 2.60 -13.39
CA PHE A 22 -15.10 3.54 -12.48
C PHE A 22 -16.45 4.03 -13.01
N ASP A 23 -16.81 3.68 -14.24
CA ASP A 23 -18.17 3.77 -14.76
C ASP A 23 -19.09 2.65 -14.28
N GLY A 24 -18.57 1.67 -13.53
CA GLY A 24 -19.31 0.51 -13.03
C GLY A 24 -19.35 -0.69 -13.99
N ASN A 25 -18.77 -0.58 -15.19
CA ASN A 25 -18.69 -1.69 -16.15
C ASN A 25 -17.46 -2.58 -15.91
N ARG A 26 -17.50 -3.80 -16.44
CA ARG A 26 -16.37 -4.74 -16.39
C ARG A 26 -15.74 -4.91 -17.77
N TYR A 27 -14.42 -4.91 -17.78
CA TYR A 27 -13.60 -5.04 -18.97
C TYR A 27 -12.68 -6.25 -18.82
N SER A 28 -12.64 -7.11 -19.82
CA SER A 28 -11.65 -8.19 -19.87
C SER A 28 -10.30 -7.63 -20.27
N PHE A 29 -9.21 -8.26 -19.83
CA PHE A 29 -7.88 -7.97 -20.35
C PHE A 29 -7.04 -9.22 -20.46
N ALA A 30 -6.05 -9.19 -21.34
CA ALA A 30 -5.01 -10.20 -21.44
C ALA A 30 -3.67 -9.61 -20.97
N ARG A 31 -2.76 -10.45 -20.49
CA ARG A 31 -1.43 -10.02 -20.04
C ARG A 31 -0.65 -9.28 -21.14
N ILE A 32 -0.89 -9.59 -22.40
CA ILE A 32 -0.25 -8.90 -23.53
C ILE A 32 -0.63 -7.41 -23.62
N ASN A 33 -1.79 -7.03 -23.10
CA ASN A 33 -2.26 -5.64 -23.07
C ASN A 33 -1.72 -4.85 -21.87
N TRP A 34 -0.91 -5.49 -21.02
CA TRP A 34 -0.35 -4.91 -19.82
C TRP A 34 1.00 -4.26 -20.12
N THR A 35 1.05 -2.94 -20.07
CA THR A 35 2.22 -2.15 -20.47
C THR A 35 3.19 -1.92 -19.30
N THR A 36 2.74 -2.03 -18.05
CA THR A 36 3.60 -1.85 -16.87
C THR A 36 4.50 -3.08 -16.64
N GLY A 37 5.73 -3.05 -17.15
CA GLY A 37 6.64 -4.21 -17.16
C GLY A 37 7.11 -4.72 -15.79
N ASN A 38 7.18 -3.87 -14.76
CA ASN A 38 7.72 -4.26 -13.45
C ASN A 38 6.65 -4.71 -12.43
N VAL A 39 5.37 -4.60 -12.77
CA VAL A 39 4.26 -4.91 -11.85
C VAL A 39 3.34 -5.90 -12.54
N GLU A 40 3.27 -7.12 -12.03
CA GLU A 40 2.32 -8.10 -12.54
C GLU A 40 0.87 -7.69 -12.21
N PRO A 41 -0.13 -8.07 -13.04
CA PRO A 41 -1.53 -7.83 -12.73
C PRO A 41 -1.91 -8.54 -11.42
N ARG A 42 -2.41 -7.76 -10.46
CA ARG A 42 -2.85 -8.22 -9.14
C ARG A 42 -4.17 -7.56 -8.79
N VAL A 43 -5.00 -8.30 -8.05
CA VAL A 43 -6.29 -7.81 -7.56
C VAL A 43 -6.09 -6.54 -6.72
N GLY A 44 -6.93 -5.55 -6.96
CA GLY A 44 -6.94 -4.26 -6.27
C GLY A 44 -6.12 -3.17 -6.95
N LEU A 45 -5.28 -3.47 -7.95
CA LEU A 45 -4.48 -2.45 -8.64
C LEU A 45 -5.39 -1.42 -9.32
N THR A 46 -5.15 -0.14 -9.06
CA THR A 46 -5.78 0.94 -9.83
C THR A 46 -5.00 1.15 -11.10
N VAL A 47 -5.69 1.07 -12.23
CA VAL A 47 -5.12 1.12 -13.58
C VAL A 47 -5.84 2.17 -14.42
N ASP A 48 -5.10 2.76 -15.35
CA ASP A 48 -5.62 3.52 -16.48
C ASP A 48 -5.49 2.62 -17.72
N PHE A 49 -6.52 2.62 -18.55
CA PHE A 49 -6.61 1.75 -19.70
C PHE A 49 -7.47 2.36 -20.80
N GLU A 50 -7.24 1.91 -22.03
CA GLU A 50 -8.10 2.23 -23.15
C GLU A 50 -9.11 1.12 -23.43
N ILE A 51 -10.34 1.51 -23.72
CA ILE A 51 -11.43 0.57 -24.03
C ILE A 51 -11.51 0.36 -25.53
N VAL A 52 -11.44 -0.91 -25.95
CA VAL A 52 -11.73 -1.37 -27.31
C VAL A 52 -12.67 -2.57 -27.22
N ASP A 53 -13.90 -2.44 -27.71
CA ASP A 53 -14.91 -3.52 -27.75
C ASP A 53 -15.09 -4.29 -26.42
N LYS A 54 -15.17 -3.57 -25.30
CA LYS A 54 -15.24 -4.09 -23.91
C LYS A 54 -13.97 -4.79 -23.40
N THR A 55 -12.87 -4.68 -24.12
CA THR A 55 -11.56 -5.13 -23.68
C THR A 55 -10.74 -3.93 -23.23
N ALA A 56 -10.06 -4.07 -22.09
CA ALA A 56 -9.06 -3.12 -21.63
C ALA A 56 -7.73 -3.39 -22.33
N THR A 57 -7.21 -2.34 -22.95
CA THR A 57 -5.98 -2.30 -23.74
C THR A 57 -5.06 -1.21 -23.20
N GLN A 58 -3.76 -1.26 -23.51
CA GLN A 58 -2.78 -0.27 -23.06
C GLN A 58 -2.83 -0.01 -21.54
N ILE A 59 -2.84 -1.07 -20.74
CA ILE A 59 -3.10 -0.98 -19.30
C ILE A 59 -1.84 -0.52 -18.57
N ILE A 60 -1.99 0.55 -17.79
CA ILE A 60 -0.92 1.15 -17.00
C ILE A 60 -1.36 1.22 -15.54
N VAL A 61 -0.49 0.81 -14.61
CA VAL A 61 -0.75 0.94 -13.17
C VAL A 61 -0.61 2.39 -12.73
N VAL A 62 -1.69 2.97 -12.22
CA VAL A 62 -1.73 4.35 -11.68
C VAL A 62 -1.40 4.33 -10.18
N LYS A 63 -1.92 3.32 -9.47
CA LYS A 63 -1.66 3.14 -8.05
C LYS A 63 -1.49 1.66 -7.75
N SER A 64 -0.32 1.30 -7.23
CA SER A 64 -0.08 -0.06 -6.76
C SER A 64 -0.98 -0.34 -5.55
N ALA A 65 -1.72 -1.44 -5.61
CA ALA A 65 -2.43 -1.98 -4.47
C ALA A 65 -1.40 -2.60 -3.53
N ASN A 66 -0.68 -1.75 -2.79
CA ASN A 66 0.08 -2.19 -1.64
C ASN A 66 -0.90 -2.55 -0.52
N ALA A 67 -1.62 -3.65 -0.69
CA ALA A 67 -2.36 -4.31 0.39
C ALA A 67 -1.40 -4.89 1.45
N ASN A 68 -0.11 -5.05 1.11
CA ASN A 68 0.94 -5.56 1.99
C ASN A 68 1.89 -4.47 2.52
N GLY A 69 1.56 -3.19 2.31
CA GLY A 69 2.35 -2.07 2.82
C GLY A 69 2.05 -1.78 4.29
N ARG A 70 3.00 -1.17 4.99
CA ARG A 70 2.76 -0.58 6.31
C ARG A 70 1.80 0.57 6.17
N THR A 71 0.74 0.62 6.96
CA THR A 71 -0.24 1.71 6.93
C THR A 71 0.13 2.77 7.97
N ARG A 72 -0.04 4.03 7.58
CA ARG A 72 0.16 5.18 8.48
C ARG A 72 -0.72 5.07 9.72
N LEU A 73 -1.97 4.65 9.54
CA LEU A 73 -2.93 4.47 10.63
C LEU A 73 -2.48 3.42 11.64
N ALA A 74 -2.01 2.25 11.20
CA ALA A 74 -1.50 1.23 12.11
C ALA A 74 -0.25 1.72 12.86
N ALA A 75 0.64 2.45 12.19
CA ALA A 75 1.82 3.03 12.85
C ALA A 75 1.44 4.04 13.95
N ILE A 76 0.43 4.88 13.72
CA ILE A 76 -0.10 5.82 14.73
C ILE A 76 -0.69 5.04 15.90
N LEU A 77 -1.56 4.06 15.63
CA LEU A 77 -2.23 3.29 16.66
C LEU A 77 -1.23 2.54 17.55
N PHE A 78 -0.22 1.91 16.92
CA PHE A 78 0.83 1.22 17.65
C PHE A 78 1.72 2.18 18.43
N ALA A 79 2.00 3.39 17.92
CA ALA A 79 2.79 4.38 18.64
C ALA A 79 2.04 4.93 19.87
N LEU A 80 0.72 5.12 19.78
CA LEU A 80 -0.08 5.63 20.90
C LEU A 80 -0.39 4.57 21.97
N LEU A 81 -0.71 3.33 21.55
CA LEU A 81 -1.12 2.27 22.49
C LEU A 81 0.06 1.41 22.96
N LEU A 82 1.01 1.11 22.08
CA LEU A 82 2.14 0.19 22.33
C LEU A 82 3.51 0.87 22.16
N GLY A 83 3.52 2.20 22.21
CA GLY A 83 4.72 3.01 21.99
C GLY A 83 5.78 2.84 23.06
N GLY A 84 5.36 2.69 24.32
CA GLY A 84 6.28 2.52 25.46
C GLY A 84 7.17 1.28 25.37
N ILE A 85 6.74 0.24 24.65
CA ILE A 85 7.51 -0.97 24.38
C ILE A 85 8.12 -0.99 22.96
N GLY A 86 7.81 0.00 22.13
CA GLY A 86 8.42 0.19 20.81
C GLY A 86 7.85 -0.66 19.67
N ILE A 87 6.64 -1.24 19.81
CA ILE A 87 6.06 -2.13 18.77
C ILE A 87 5.92 -1.46 17.42
N HIS A 88 5.59 -0.16 17.40
CA HIS A 88 5.50 0.61 16.15
C HIS A 88 6.82 0.66 15.39
N LYS A 89 7.98 0.58 16.04
CA LYS A 89 9.28 0.52 15.36
C LYS A 89 9.49 -0.80 14.63
N PHE A 90 9.10 -1.92 15.24
CA PHE A 90 9.15 -3.22 14.58
C PHE A 90 8.20 -3.28 13.38
N TYR A 91 6.98 -2.73 13.53
CA TYR A 91 6.03 -2.61 12.43
C TYR A 91 6.62 -1.84 11.24
N LEU A 92 7.32 -0.73 11.52
CA LEU A 92 7.99 0.10 10.51
C LEU A 92 9.28 -0.51 9.94
N GLY A 93 9.63 -1.75 10.30
CA GLY A 93 10.87 -2.42 9.85
C GLY A 93 12.15 -1.88 10.50
N ARG A 94 12.05 -1.07 11.56
CA ARG A 94 13.17 -0.48 12.29
C ARG A 94 13.50 -1.32 13.53
N THR A 95 13.88 -2.57 13.32
CA THR A 95 14.08 -3.58 14.37
C THR A 95 15.08 -3.13 15.44
N VAL A 96 16.21 -2.52 15.05
CA VAL A 96 17.23 -2.04 16.01
C VAL A 96 16.63 -1.01 16.97
N TRP A 97 15.86 -0.05 16.46
CA TRP A 97 15.17 0.93 17.31
C TRP A 97 14.09 0.30 18.18
N GLY A 98 13.39 -0.71 17.67
CA GLY A 98 12.44 -1.49 18.47
C GLY A 98 13.10 -2.17 19.67
N ILE A 99 14.28 -2.78 19.47
CA ILE A 99 15.05 -3.41 20.54
C ILE A 99 15.49 -2.37 21.58
N VAL A 100 15.98 -1.19 21.14
CA VAL A 100 16.33 -0.10 22.06
C VAL A 100 15.13 0.31 22.91
N TYR A 101 13.96 0.51 22.31
CA TYR A 101 12.74 0.86 23.05
C TYR A 101 12.35 -0.23 24.05
N LEU A 102 12.48 -1.50 23.67
CA LEU A 102 12.15 -2.63 24.53
C LEU A 102 13.10 -2.71 25.74
N LEU A 103 14.39 -2.43 25.58
CA LEU A 103 15.37 -2.43 26.67
C LEU A 103 15.18 -1.25 27.64
N PHE A 104 14.72 -0.10 27.13
CA PHE A 104 14.50 1.10 27.95
C PHE A 104 13.04 1.29 28.38
N CYS A 105 12.14 0.33 28.12
CA CYS A 105 10.69 0.51 28.35
C CYS A 105 10.35 0.80 29.82
N TRP A 106 11.14 0.28 30.77
CA TRP A 106 10.98 0.54 32.21
C TRP A 106 11.28 1.99 32.62
N THR A 107 11.89 2.79 31.74
CA THR A 107 12.25 4.19 32.07
C THR A 107 11.10 5.14 31.80
N PHE A 108 10.03 4.65 31.15
CA PHE A 108 8.93 5.44 30.59
C PHE A 108 9.34 6.50 29.55
N ILE A 109 10.64 6.75 29.33
CA ILE A 109 11.17 7.64 28.28
C ILE A 109 10.68 7.21 26.89
N PRO A 110 10.73 5.91 26.50
CA PRO A 110 10.22 5.48 25.20
C PRO A 110 8.74 5.77 24.99
N ALA A 111 7.92 5.82 26.05
CA ALA A 111 6.50 6.12 25.95
C ALA A 111 6.26 7.58 25.54
N ILE A 112 7.02 8.52 26.10
CA ILE A 112 6.94 9.95 25.73
C ILE A 112 7.41 10.15 24.29
N ILE A 113 8.53 9.53 23.91
CA ILE A 113 9.06 9.64 22.54
C ILE A 113 8.05 9.04 21.55
N ALA A 114 7.47 7.87 21.86
CA ALA A 114 6.48 7.26 20.99
C ALA A 114 5.20 8.08 20.85
N LEU A 115 4.77 8.81 21.89
CA LEU A 115 3.66 9.75 21.80
C LEU A 115 3.96 10.88 20.80
N ILE A 116 5.15 11.48 20.88
CA ILE A 116 5.60 12.51 19.92
C ILE A 116 5.63 11.92 18.50
N GLU A 117 6.17 10.72 18.32
CA GLU A 117 6.20 10.05 17.02
C GLU A 117 4.81 9.74 16.48
N GLY A 118 3.86 9.33 17.33
CA GLY A 118 2.47 9.14 16.95
C GLY A 118 1.84 10.42 16.40
N ILE A 119 2.09 11.57 17.05
CA ILE A 119 1.63 12.88 16.57
C ILE A 119 2.32 13.25 15.24
N LEU A 120 3.63 13.01 15.12
CA LEU A 120 4.36 13.26 13.87
C LEU A 120 3.83 12.39 12.72
N TYR A 121 3.49 11.13 12.96
CA TYR A 121 2.87 10.27 11.94
C TYR A 121 1.46 10.74 11.57
N ALA A 122 0.69 11.26 12.53
CA ALA A 122 -0.62 11.83 12.27
C ALA A 122 -0.54 13.12 11.42
N ALA A 123 0.48 13.96 11.65
CA ALA A 123 0.72 15.18 10.90
C ALA A 123 1.37 14.95 9.52
N MET A 124 1.94 13.78 9.26
CA MET A 124 2.60 13.41 7.99
C MET A 124 1.57 13.02 6.92
N SER A 125 1.81 13.39 5.66
CA SER A 125 0.97 12.95 4.53
C SER A 125 1.10 11.43 4.27
N GLU A 126 0.10 10.82 3.61
CA GLU A 126 0.19 9.41 3.23
C GLU A 126 1.32 9.14 2.23
N GLU A 127 1.58 10.09 1.34
CA GLU A 127 2.63 9.99 0.34
C GLU A 127 4.02 10.00 0.99
N ASP A 128 4.27 10.94 1.91
CA ASP A 128 5.53 11.01 2.66
C ASP A 128 5.75 9.76 3.51
N PHE A 129 4.69 9.25 4.13
CA PHE A 129 4.77 8.02 4.92
C PHE A 129 5.15 6.83 4.03
N ASN A 130 4.48 6.66 2.89
CA ASN A 130 4.77 5.58 1.96
C ASN A 130 6.19 5.67 1.40
N LYS A 131 6.63 6.87 1.03
CA LYS A 131 8.01 7.11 0.57
C LYS A 131 9.05 6.72 1.63
N LYS A 132 8.76 6.96 2.92
CA LYS A 132 9.70 6.72 4.02
C LYS A 132 9.70 5.30 4.56
N TYR A 133 8.58 4.58 4.49
CA TYR A 133 8.40 3.29 5.18
C TYR A 133 7.97 2.13 4.27
N ASN A 134 7.57 2.40 3.01
CA ASN A 134 7.11 1.41 2.03
C ASN A 134 7.91 1.46 0.71
N SER A 135 9.12 1.99 0.74
CA SER A 135 10.03 2.01 -0.41
C SER A 135 10.84 0.72 -0.53
#